data_AF-A0AAX0S6S2-F1
#
_entry.id   AF-A0AAX0S6S2-F1
#
_cell.length_a   1.000
_cell.length_b   1.000
_cell.length_c   1.000
_cell.angle_alpha   90.00
_cell.angle_beta   90.00
_cell.angle_gamma   90.00
#
_symmetry.space_group_name_H-M   'P 1'
#
loop_
_entity.id
_entity.type
_entity.pdbx_description
1 polymer ?
#
loop_
_entity_poly.entity_id
_entity_poly.type
_entity_poly.pdbx_seq_one_letter_code
_entity_poly.pdbx_strand_id
1 'polypeptide(L)'
;MGSFKHNPDNRLDNVEKLQDAIQNTEENIKAANETLSFSSSGDKEAIRAKNERRKESIAGMMSEVEDEQQARERGYKTDNELE
;
A
#
# COMPACT_ATOMS: atom_id res chain seq x y z
N MET A 1 -3.73 -17.14 14.10
CA MET A 1 -4.21 -15.74 14.11
C MET A 1 -3.21 -14.93 14.92
N GLY A 2 -2.14 -14.45 14.28
CA GLY A 2 -1.15 -13.61 14.95
C GLY A 2 -1.71 -12.20 15.01
N SER A 3 -1.94 -11.69 16.21
CA SER A 3 -2.24 -10.28 16.42
C SER A 3 -1.02 -9.49 15.96
N PHE A 4 -1.09 -8.88 14.77
CA PHE A 4 -0.22 -7.77 14.41
C PHE A 4 -0.57 -6.62 15.35
N LYS A 5 -0.01 -6.67 16.55
CA LYS A 5 -0.10 -5.57 17.51
C LYS A 5 0.70 -4.44 16.89
N HIS A 6 0.01 -3.48 16.28
CA HIS A 6 0.60 -2.25 15.74
C HIS A 6 1.30 -1.54 16.90
N ASN A 7 2.62 -1.67 16.97
CA ASN A 7 3.42 -1.00 17.98
C ASN A 7 3.42 0.50 17.66
N PRO A 8 2.97 1.37 18.59
CA PRO A 8 2.87 2.80 18.34
C PRO A 8 4.20 3.45 17.94
N ASP A 9 5.34 2.97 18.45
CA ASP A 9 6.68 3.47 18.10
C ASP A 9 7.11 3.18 16.65
N ASN A 10 6.52 2.17 15.99
CA ASN A 10 6.89 1.77 14.63
C ASN A 10 5.91 2.26 13.57
N ARG A 11 4.93 3.11 13.92
CA ARG A 11 3.91 3.57 12.96
C ARG A 11 4.52 4.35 11.79
N LEU A 12 5.60 5.09 12.02
CA LEU A 12 6.34 5.80 10.96
C LEU A 12 7.00 4.83 9.99
N ASP A 13 7.68 3.81 10.53
CA ASP A 13 8.32 2.75 9.74
C ASP A 13 7.28 1.94 8.94
N ASN A 14 6.08 1.73 9.49
CA ASN A 14 4.98 1.08 8.78
C ASN A 14 4.47 1.93 7.60
N VAL A 15 4.30 3.24 7.78
CA VAL A 15 3.87 4.14 6.69
C VAL A 15 4.91 4.18 5.57
N GLU A 16 6.19 4.32 5.88
CA GLU A 16 7.27 4.32 4.88
C GLU A 16 7.31 3.00 4.11
N LYS A 17 7.23 1.85 4.80
CA LYS A 17 7.21 0.53 4.17
C LYS A 17 5.99 0.33 3.26
N LEU A 18 4.82 0.82 3.67
CA LEU A 18 3.61 0.74 2.84
C LEU A 18 3.72 1.64 1.61
N GLN A 19 4.26 2.85 1.75
CA GLN A 19 4.52 3.75 0.62
C GLN A 19 5.52 3.13 -0.37
N ASP A 20 6.62 2.56 0.12
CA ASP A 20 7.59 1.83 -0.71
C ASP A 20 6.94 0.65 -1.43
N ALA A 21 6.11 -0.14 -0.73
CA ALA A 21 5.41 -1.27 -1.32
C ALA A 21 4.40 -0.84 -2.40
N ILE A 22 3.69 0.28 -2.19
CA ILE A 22 2.79 0.89 -3.19
C ILE A 22 3.60 1.30 -4.42
N GLN A 23 4.67 2.08 -4.26
CA GLN A 23 5.48 2.57 -5.38
C GLN A 23 6.08 1.41 -6.18
N ASN A 24 6.67 0.42 -5.51
CA ASN A 24 7.18 -0.80 -6.15
C ASN A 24 6.08 -1.54 -6.93
N THR A 25 4.85 -1.58 -6.40
CA THR A 25 3.72 -2.25 -7.06
C THR A 25 3.25 -1.47 -8.28
N GLU A 26 3.23 -0.13 -8.22
CA GLU A 26 2.91 0.74 -9.36
C GLU A 26 3.95 0.61 -10.49
N GLU A 27 5.23 0.61 -10.15
CA GLU A 27 6.32 0.37 -11.11
C GLU A 27 6.17 -1.00 -11.78
N ASN A 28 5.83 -2.03 -11.01
CA ASN A 28 5.54 -3.37 -11.54
C ASN A 28 4.33 -3.39 -12.49
N ILE A 29 3.28 -2.61 -12.19
CA ILE A 29 2.12 -2.47 -13.09
C ILE A 29 2.55 -1.78 -14.38
N LYS A 30 3.31 -0.68 -14.29
CA LYS A 30 3.80 0.09 -15.44
C LYS A 30 4.69 -0.76 -16.34
N ALA A 31 5.70 -1.42 -15.77
CA ALA A 31 6.58 -2.33 -16.51
C ALA A 31 5.80 -3.46 -17.19
N ALA A 32 4.80 -4.05 -16.50
CA ALA A 32 3.95 -5.06 -17.10
C ALA A 32 3.04 -4.51 -18.23
N ASN A 33 2.61 -3.25 -18.13
CA ASN A 33 1.85 -2.60 -19.19
C ASN A 33 2.73 -2.25 -20.41
N GLU A 34 4.00 -1.93 -20.21
CA GLU A 34 4.93 -1.70 -21.32
C GLU A 34 5.18 -2.99 -22.13
N THR A 35 5.21 -4.14 -21.45
CA THR A 35 5.36 -5.44 -22.12
C THR A 35 4.09 -5.93 -22.79
N LEU A 36 2.89 -5.45 -22.39
CA LEU A 36 1.61 -5.83 -23.02
C LEU A 36 1.64 -5.68 -24.54
N SER A 37 2.26 -4.62 -25.07
CA SER A 37 2.33 -4.36 -26.51
C SER A 37 3.02 -5.49 -27.28
N PHE A 38 3.96 -6.20 -26.64
CA PHE A 38 4.76 -7.28 -27.23
C PHE A 38 4.25 -8.68 -26.87
N SER A 39 3.29 -8.79 -25.93
CA SER A 39 2.78 -10.07 -25.44
C SER A 39 1.70 -10.69 -26.35
N SER A 40 1.53 -12.02 -26.26
CA SER A 40 0.45 -12.75 -26.93
C SER A 40 -0.91 -12.41 -26.32
N SER A 41 -2.01 -12.76 -27.00
CA SER A 41 -3.36 -12.46 -26.53
C SER A 41 -3.67 -13.08 -25.16
N GLY A 42 -3.24 -14.32 -24.91
CA GLY A 42 -3.42 -14.99 -23.62
C GLY A 42 -2.58 -14.36 -22.50
N ASP A 43 -1.32 -14.01 -22.82
CA ASP A 43 -0.44 -13.33 -21.86
C ASP A 43 -0.98 -11.94 -21.49
N LYS A 44 -1.58 -11.23 -22.46
CA LYS A 44 -2.20 -9.92 -22.22
C LYS A 44 -3.32 -9.98 -21.20
N GLU A 45 -4.19 -10.99 -21.27
CA GLU A 45 -5.27 -11.18 -20.30
C GLU A 45 -4.71 -11.52 -18.91
N ALA A 46 -3.71 -12.41 -18.84
CA ALA A 46 -3.06 -12.76 -17.59
C ALA A 46 -2.37 -11.55 -16.93
N ILE A 47 -1.67 -10.72 -17.71
CA ILE A 47 -1.03 -9.49 -17.24
C ILE A 47 -2.09 -8.51 -16.72
N ARG A 48 -3.18 -8.30 -17.45
CA ARG A 48 -4.28 -7.42 -17.03
C ARG A 48 -4.92 -7.89 -15.73
N ALA A 49 -5.25 -9.18 -15.61
CA ALA A 49 -5.83 -9.74 -14.40
C ALA A 49 -4.87 -9.66 -13.20
N LYS A 50 -3.55 -9.79 -13.43
CA LYS A 50 -2.54 -9.59 -12.38
C LYS A 50 -2.44 -8.12 -11.97
N ASN A 51 -2.47 -7.20 -12.93
CA ASN A 51 -2.45 -5.76 -12.66
C ASN A 51 -3.70 -5.31 -11.90
N GLU A 52 -4.87 -5.89 -12.19
CA GLU A 52 -6.10 -5.55 -11.46
C GLU A 52 -6.01 -5.93 -9.98
N ARG A 53 -5.57 -7.16 -9.67
CA ARG A 53 -5.32 -7.60 -8.29
C ARG A 53 -4.27 -6.74 -7.56
N ARG A 54 -3.26 -6.24 -8.29
CA ARG A 54 -2.26 -5.32 -7.71
C ARG A 54 -2.88 -3.97 -7.34
N LYS A 55 -3.80 -3.44 -8.15
CA LYS A 55 -4.53 -2.21 -7.80
C LYS A 55 -5.41 -2.39 -6.56
N GLU A 56 -6.09 -3.52 -6.44
CA GLU A 56 -6.86 -3.86 -5.23
C GLU A 56 -5.95 -3.91 -4.00
N SER A 57 -4.76 -4.51 -4.13
CA SER A 57 -3.76 -4.52 -3.07
C SER A 57 -3.26 -3.11 -2.71
N ILE A 58 -3.03 -2.25 -3.70
CA ILE A 58 -2.65 -0.85 -3.47
C ILE A 58 -3.75 -0.10 -2.72
N ALA A 59 -5.02 -0.28 -3.10
CA ALA A 59 -6.14 0.35 -2.40
C ALA A 59 -6.19 -0.05 -0.92
N GLY A 60 -5.94 -1.33 -0.60
CA GLY A 60 -5.82 -1.79 0.79
C GLY A 60 -4.67 -1.13 1.54
N MET A 61 -3.48 -1.08 0.94
CA MET A 61 -2.31 -0.43 1.55
C MET A 61 -2.51 1.07 1.74
N MET A 62 -3.18 1.75 0.80
CA MET A 62 -3.51 3.17 0.93
C MET A 62 -4.47 3.43 2.09
N SER A 63 -5.48 2.57 2.27
CA SER A 63 -6.38 2.65 3.42
C SER A 63 -5.63 2.47 4.74
N GLU A 64 -4.70 1.52 4.82
CA GLU A 64 -3.85 1.33 6.01
C GLU A 64 -2.97 2.54 6.29
N VAL A 65 -2.37 3.13 5.25
CA VAL A 65 -1.56 4.36 5.39
C VAL A 65 -2.39 5.52 5.93
N GLU A 66 -3.64 5.67 5.47
CA GLU A 66 -4.55 6.72 5.96
C GLU A 66 -4.91 6.49 7.44
N ASP A 67 -5.25 5.25 7.81
CA ASP A 67 -5.57 4.90 9.20
C ASP A 67 -4.38 5.14 10.13
N GLU A 68 -3.15 4.80 9.71
CA GLU A 68 -1.94 5.05 10.49
C GLU A 68 -1.61 6.55 10.62
N GLN A 69 -1.86 7.35 9.57
CA GLN A 69 -1.73 8.81 9.62
C GLN A 69 -2.78 9.44 10.55
N GLN A 70 -4.03 9.01 10.48
CA GLN A 70 -5.08 9.49 11.38
C GLN A 70 -4.79 9.12 12.84
N ALA A 71 -4.26 7.92 13.09
CA ALA A 71 -3.86 7.51 14.43
C ALA A 71 -2.71 8.36 14.98
N ARG A 72 -1.78 8.82 14.12
CA ARG A 72 -0.74 9.79 14.50
C ARG A 72 -1.34 11.12 14.93
N GLU A 73 -2.28 11.67 14.16
CA GLU A 73 -2.93 12.96 14.51
C GLU A 73 -3.75 12.87 15.79
N ARG A 74 -4.46 11.74 16.00
CA ARG A 74 -5.23 11.51 17.23
C ARG A 74 -4.34 11.33 18.45
N GLY A 75 -3.22 10.60 18.32
CA GLY A 75 -2.23 10.47 19.39
C GLY A 75 -1.65 11.82 19.81
N TYR A 76 -1.34 12.68 18.84
CA TYR A 76 -0.84 14.05 19.09
C TYR A 76 -1.86 14.96 19.79
N LYS A 77 -3.17 14.79 19.55
CA LYS A 77 -4.21 15.60 20.21
C LYS A 77 -4.42 15.23 21.67
N THR A 78 -4.36 13.94 22.02
CA THR A 78 -4.50 13.50 23.41
C THR A 78 -3.36 13.96 24.31
N ASP A 79 -2.13 14.07 23.78
CA ASP A 79 -0.98 14.52 24.56
C ASP A 79 -0.97 16.04 24.79
N ASN A 80 -1.64 16.81 23.92
CA ASN A 80 -1.65 18.28 23.97
C ASN A 80 -2.86 18.87 24.72
N GLU A 81 -3.80 18.04 25.18
CA GLU A 81 -4.92 18.43 26.07
C GLU A 81 -4.64 18.10 27.56
N LEU A 82 -3.43 17.62 27.88
CA LEU A 82 -2.98 17.29 29.23
C LEU A 82 -2.00 18.31 29.85
N GLU A 83 -1.74 19.43 29.19
CA GLU A 83 -1.13 20.64 29.80
C GLU A 83 -2.20 21.63 30.30
#